data_AF-A0A645BYZ9-F1
#
_entry.id   AF-A0A645BYZ9-F1
#
_cell.length_a   1.000
_cell.length_b   1.000
_cell.length_c   1.000
_cell.angle_alpha   90.00
_cell.angle_beta   90.00
_cell.angle_gamma   90.00
#
_symmetry.space_group_name_H-M   'P 1'
#
loop_
_entity.id
_entity.type
_entity.pdbx_description
1 polymer ?
#
loop_
_entity_poly.entity_id
_entity_poly.type
_entity_poly.pdbx_seq_one_letter_code
_entity_poly.pdbx_strand_id
1 'polypeptide(L)'
;MLKESSYIENCIVVGENQKFASALIIPDFNRLHFWAAKYNLHYSNNDELISLAEVQKKINSEIEKVNRKLAPFEHIKRAKLINDEWTPINGMLSQTLKLKRNNIKTKYFDTINDIFKLDN
;
A
#
# COMPACT_ATOMS: atom_id res chain seq x y z
N MET A 1 2.10 9.13 -10.30
CA MET A 1 2.15 7.71 -9.88
C MET A 1 1.97 7.61 -8.36
N LEU A 2 1.53 6.48 -7.78
CA LEU A 2 1.38 6.35 -6.31
C LEU A 2 2.65 6.71 -5.52
N LYS A 3 3.82 6.47 -6.11
CA LYS A 3 5.15 6.82 -5.60
C LYS A 3 5.42 8.32 -5.45
N GLU A 4 4.58 9.17 -6.04
CA GLU A 4 4.66 10.64 -5.89
C GLU A 4 3.97 11.13 -4.62
N SER A 5 3.14 10.28 -3.99
CA SER A 5 2.57 10.60 -2.69
C SER A 5 3.67 10.57 -1.65
N SER A 6 3.83 11.68 -0.94
CA SER A 6 4.76 11.72 0.19
C SER A 6 4.40 10.68 1.25
N TYR A 7 3.17 10.19 1.34
CA TYR A 7 2.77 9.22 2.36
C TYR A 7 3.00 7.75 1.98
N ILE A 8 3.53 7.49 0.78
CA ILE A 8 3.74 6.14 0.27
C ILE A 8 5.24 5.95 0.04
N GLU A 9 5.85 5.07 0.85
CA GLU A 9 7.26 4.68 0.72
C GLU A 9 7.42 3.75 -0.49
N ASN A 10 6.63 2.68 -0.52
CA ASN A 10 6.65 1.69 -1.59
C ASN A 10 5.25 1.16 -1.88
N CYS A 11 5.02 0.74 -3.12
CA CYS A 11 3.76 0.11 -3.49
C CYS A 11 3.91 -0.85 -4.67
N ILE A 12 3.08 -1.89 -4.70
CA ILE A 12 2.85 -2.69 -5.90
C ILE A 12 1.36 -2.79 -6.20
N VAL A 13 1.02 -2.69 -7.48
CA VAL A 13 -0.32 -3.02 -7.97
C VAL A 13 -0.37 -4.53 -8.26
N VAL A 14 -1.41 -5.18 -7.73
CA VAL A 14 -1.76 -6.60 -7.85
C VAL A 14 -3.17 -6.72 -8.43
N GLY A 15 -3.56 -7.90 -8.90
CA GLY A 15 -4.84 -8.10 -9.61
C GLY A 15 -4.71 -8.29 -11.11
N GLU A 16 -3.52 -8.66 -11.57
CA GLU A 16 -3.32 -9.21 -12.91
C GLU A 16 -4.21 -10.46 -13.07
N ASN A 17 -5.10 -10.45 -14.07
CA ASN A 17 -6.16 -11.45 -14.29
C ASN A 17 -7.24 -11.53 -13.18
N GLN A 18 -7.46 -10.47 -12.41
CA GLN A 18 -8.56 -10.39 -11.43
C GLN A 18 -9.67 -9.43 -11.88
N LYS A 19 -10.83 -9.50 -11.22
CA LYS A 19 -12.01 -8.64 -11.51
C LYS A 19 -11.72 -7.14 -11.31
N PHE A 20 -10.68 -6.79 -10.55
CA PHE A 20 -10.29 -5.41 -10.27
C PHE A 20 -8.80 -5.30 -9.89
N ALA A 21 -8.22 -4.11 -10.11
CA ALA A 21 -6.89 -3.80 -9.63
C ALA A 21 -6.90 -3.48 -8.13
N SER A 22 -5.90 -4.00 -7.42
CA SER A 22 -5.65 -3.71 -6.01
C SER A 22 -4.20 -3.30 -5.78
N ALA A 23 -3.90 -2.68 -4.65
CA ALA A 23 -2.54 -2.30 -4.30
C ALA A 23 -2.12 -2.79 -2.92
N LEU A 24 -0.88 -3.27 -2.82
CA LEU A 24 -0.17 -3.38 -1.56
C LEU A 24 0.69 -2.13 -1.38
N ILE A 25 0.55 -1.46 -0.26
CA ILE A 25 1.18 -0.17 0.02
C ILE A 25 1.93 -0.28 1.34
N ILE A 26 3.21 0.06 1.32
CA ILE A 26 4.00 0.38 2.50
C ILE A 26 3.95 1.89 2.67
N PRO A 27 3.29 2.40 3.71
CA PRO A 27 3.29 3.82 3.99
C PRO A 27 4.67 4.32 4.42
N ASP A 28 4.92 5.61 4.19
CA ASP A 28 6.01 6.29 4.88
C ASP A 28 5.58 6.52 6.34
N PHE A 29 6.02 5.63 7.22
CA PHE A 29 5.69 5.69 8.64
C PHE A 29 6.18 6.97 9.30
N ASN A 30 7.34 7.50 8.91
CA ASN A 30 7.87 8.74 9.48
C ASN A 30 6.90 9.91 9.23
N ARG A 31 6.40 10.04 7.99
CA ARG A 31 5.43 11.07 7.65
C ARG A 31 4.04 10.79 8.20
N LEU A 32 3.63 9.52 8.29
CA LEU A 32 2.38 9.17 8.95
C LEU A 32 2.40 9.50 10.44
N HIS A 33 3.49 9.25 11.16
CA HIS A 33 3.62 9.62 12.57
C HIS A 33 3.52 11.13 12.76
N PHE A 34 4.22 11.91 11.94
CA PHE A 34 4.15 13.37 11.99
C PHE A 34 2.74 13.90 11.71
N TRP A 35 2.09 13.33 10.70
CA TRP A 35 0.70 13.67 10.39
C TRP A 35 -0.24 13.26 11.52
N ALA A 36 -0.16 12.02 12.01
CA ALA A 36 -0.99 11.51 13.09
C ALA A 36 -0.86 12.34 14.38
N ALA A 37 0.35 12.76 14.73
CA ALA A 37 0.59 13.67 15.84
C ALA A 37 -0.09 15.03 15.64
N LYS A 38 -0.04 15.60 14.44
CA LYS A 38 -0.72 16.87 14.11
C LYS A 38 -2.24 16.79 14.27
N TYR A 39 -2.84 15.62 14.07
CA TYR A 39 -4.28 15.38 14.19
C TYR A 39 -4.65 14.72 15.53
N ASN A 40 -3.72 14.63 16.49
CA ASN A 40 -3.92 14.01 17.81
C ASN A 40 -4.50 12.58 17.74
N LEU A 41 -4.03 11.79 16.78
CA LEU A 41 -4.40 10.38 16.67
C LEU A 41 -3.65 9.55 17.72
N HIS A 42 -4.38 8.71 18.44
CA HIS A 42 -3.82 7.78 19.41
C HIS A 42 -3.62 6.41 18.77
N TYR A 43 -2.43 5.86 18.93
CA TYR A 43 -2.05 4.53 18.47
C TYR A 43 -0.82 4.08 19.28
N SER A 44 -0.68 2.78 19.44
CA SER A 44 0.39 2.16 20.25
C SER A 44 1.54 1.66 19.36
N ASN A 45 1.25 1.32 18.10
CA ASN A 45 2.21 0.80 17.15
C ASN A 45 1.77 1.10 15.70
N ASN A 46 2.63 0.73 14.76
CA ASN A 46 2.42 0.96 13.33
C ASN A 46 1.23 0.20 12.74
N ASP A 47 0.96 -1.02 13.21
CA ASP A 47 -0.20 -1.81 12.76
C ASP A 47 -1.51 -1.13 13.17
N GLU A 48 -1.57 -0.62 14.41
CA GLU A 48 -2.71 0.15 14.89
C GLU A 48 -2.84 1.45 14.08
N LEU A 49 -1.75 2.18 13.87
CA LEU A 49 -1.74 3.41 13.07
C LEU A 49 -2.33 3.21 11.67
N ILE A 50 -1.89 2.19 10.94
CA ILE A 50 -2.41 1.93 9.60
C ILE A 50 -3.83 1.36 9.62
N SER A 51 -4.31 0.83 10.74
CA SER A 51 -5.69 0.38 10.89
C SER A 51 -6.67 1.53 11.16
N LEU A 52 -6.18 2.70 11.60
CA LEU A 52 -7.02 3.87 11.87
C LEU A 52 -7.78 4.33 10.62
N ALA A 53 -9.08 4.61 10.79
CA ALA A 53 -9.95 5.04 9.70
C ALA A 53 -9.45 6.34 9.05
N GLU A 54 -8.84 7.24 9.83
CA GLU A 54 -8.27 8.51 9.40
C GLU A 54 -7.08 8.28 8.47
N VAL A 55 -6.20 7.34 8.81
CA VAL A 55 -5.03 6.97 7.98
C VAL A 55 -5.49 6.27 6.70
N GLN A 56 -6.44 5.33 6.82
CA GLN A 56 -7.04 4.66 5.65
C GLN A 56 -7.68 5.68 4.69
N LYS A 57 -8.47 6.63 5.21
CA LYS A 57 -9.05 7.73 4.40
C LYS A 57 -7.96 8.59 3.76
N LYS A 58 -6.90 8.92 4.50
CA LYS A 58 -5.80 9.72 3.98
C LYS A 58 -5.11 9.03 2.81
N ILE A 59 -4.76 7.75 2.94
CA ILE A 59 -4.14 6.99 1.85
C ILE A 59 -5.11 6.80 0.68
N ASN A 60 -6.39 6.49 0.94
CA ASN A 60 -7.40 6.36 -0.11
C ASN A 60 -7.55 7.64 -0.94
N SER A 61 -7.49 8.81 -0.29
CA SER A 61 -7.50 10.09 -1.02
C SER A 61 -6.29 10.24 -1.95
N GLU A 62 -5.10 9.78 -1.54
CA GLU A 62 -3.93 9.77 -2.42
C GLU A 62 -4.09 8.78 -3.59
N ILE A 63 -4.70 7.63 -3.35
CA ILE A 63 -5.03 6.65 -4.40
C ILE A 63 -6.03 7.23 -5.40
N GLU A 64 -7.09 7.89 -4.93
CA GLU A 64 -8.10 8.51 -5.78
C GLU A 64 -7.48 9.56 -6.72
N LYS A 65 -6.54 10.37 -6.23
CA LYS A 65 -5.81 11.32 -7.08
C LYS A 65 -5.05 10.63 -8.21
N VAL A 66 -4.52 9.44 -7.96
CA VAL A 66 -3.85 8.63 -8.99
C VAL A 66 -4.86 7.98 -9.93
N ASN A 67 -5.95 7.40 -9.40
CA ASN A 67 -7.02 6.80 -10.20
C ASN A 67 -7.63 7.79 -11.19
N ARG A 68 -7.76 9.08 -10.81
CA ARG A 68 -8.22 10.13 -11.74
C ARG A 68 -7.37 10.29 -13.01
N LYS A 69 -6.10 9.85 -12.97
CA LYS A 69 -5.18 9.87 -14.12
C LYS A 69 -5.13 8.54 -14.87
N LEU A 70 -5.78 7.50 -14.35
CA LEU A 70 -5.77 6.15 -14.90
C LEU A 70 -7.10 5.86 -15.61
N ALA A 71 -7.08 4.90 -16.54
CA ALA A 71 -8.30 4.43 -17.16
C ALA A 71 -9.18 3.67 -16.15
N PRO A 72 -10.52 3.65 -16.30
CA PRO A 72 -11.43 3.02 -15.34
C PRO A 72 -11.12 1.55 -15.04
N PHE A 73 -10.57 0.81 -16.01
CA PHE A 73 -10.18 -0.59 -15.83
C PHE A 73 -8.90 -0.77 -15.02
N GLU A 74 -8.08 0.27 -14.88
CA GLU A 74 -6.85 0.29 -14.08
C GLU A 74 -7.04 0.92 -12.69
N HIS A 75 -8.27 1.36 -12.37
CA HIS A 75 -8.55 1.97 -11.09
C HIS A 75 -8.29 0.99 -9.96
N ILE A 76 -7.46 1.41 -9.03
CA ILE A 76 -7.16 0.69 -7.81
C ILE A 76 -8.41 0.79 -6.93
N LYS A 77 -9.16 -0.32 -6.84
CA LYS A 77 -10.40 -0.36 -6.05
C LYS A 77 -10.16 -0.67 -4.59
N ARG A 78 -9.14 -1.49 -4.31
CA ARG A 78 -8.76 -1.88 -2.94
C ARG A 78 -7.29 -1.62 -2.71
N ALA A 79 -6.95 -1.14 -1.54
CA ALA A 79 -5.57 -1.05 -1.10
C ALA A 79 -5.43 -1.66 0.28
N LYS A 80 -4.34 -2.39 0.47
CA LYS A 80 -3.94 -2.96 1.76
C LYS A 80 -2.66 -2.28 2.19
N LEU A 81 -2.72 -1.64 3.35
CA LEU A 81 -1.54 -1.09 4.02
C LEU A 81 -0.82 -2.22 4.74
N ILE A 82 0.51 -2.22 4.66
CA ILE A 82 1.38 -3.22 5.29
C ILE A 82 2.39 -2.50 6.17
N ASN A 83 2.52 -2.94 7.41
CA ASN A 83 3.59 -2.57 8.32
C ASN A 83 4.80 -3.50 8.09
N ASP A 84 5.54 -3.23 7.02
CA ASP A 84 6.74 -3.97 6.65
C ASP A 84 7.72 -3.01 5.95
N GLU A 85 8.95 -3.44 5.79
CA GLU A 85 9.99 -2.68 5.11
C GLU A 85 10.51 -3.50 3.92
N TRP A 86 10.65 -2.88 2.75
CA TRP A 86 11.24 -3.54 1.60
C TRP A 86 12.67 -3.07 1.41
N THR A 87 13.61 -3.99 1.57
CA THR A 87 15.04 -3.69 1.46
C THR A 87 15.71 -4.65 0.48
N PRO A 88 16.93 -4.33 0.00
CA PRO A 88 17.72 -5.30 -0.75
C PRO A 88 18.09 -6.53 0.10
N ILE A 89 18.27 -6.33 1.42
CA ILE A 89 18.71 -7.35 2.39
C ILE A 89 17.65 -8.45 2.52
N ASN A 90 16.38 -8.07 2.68
CA ASN A 90 15.28 -9.03 2.75
C ASN A 90 14.78 -9.50 1.36
N GLY A 91 15.50 -9.13 0.29
CA GLY A 91 15.25 -9.60 -1.06
C GLY A 91 13.98 -9.05 -1.70
N MET A 92 13.34 -8.03 -1.11
CA MET A 92 12.18 -7.36 -1.70
C MET A 92 12.58 -6.33 -2.77
N LEU A 93 13.79 -5.77 -2.64
CA LEU A 93 14.41 -4.91 -3.64
C LEU A 93 15.62 -5.56 -4.31
N SER A 94 15.99 -5.09 -5.50
CA SER A 94 17.31 -5.33 -6.09
C SER A 94 18.37 -4.48 -5.37
N GLN A 95 19.65 -4.76 -5.64
CA GLN A 95 20.75 -3.89 -5.20
C GLN A 95 20.62 -2.46 -5.75
N THR A 96 19.90 -2.30 -6.86
CA THR A 96 19.55 -1.01 -7.48
C THR A 96 18.20 -0.46 -7.02
N LEU A 97 17.68 -0.94 -5.88
CA LEU A 97 16.41 -0.51 -5.25
C LEU A 97 15.15 -0.72 -6.11
N LYS A 98 15.22 -1.56 -7.16
CA LYS A 98 14.05 -1.91 -7.96
C LYS A 98 13.24 -3.00 -7.27
N LEU A 99 11.91 -2.87 -7.31
CA LEU A 99 10.97 -3.84 -6.73
C LEU A 99 11.12 -5.23 -7.38
N LYS A 100 11.39 -6.25 -6.57
CA LYS A 100 11.34 -7.66 -6.99
C LYS A 100 9.91 -8.18 -6.86
N ARG A 101 9.07 -7.84 -7.85
CA ARG A 101 7.63 -8.15 -7.86
C ARG A 101 7.32 -9.62 -7.56
N ASN A 102 8.11 -10.57 -8.08
CA ASN A 102 7.91 -11.99 -7.82
C ASN A 102 8.08 -12.33 -6.32
N ASN A 103 9.17 -11.89 -5.70
CA ASN A 103 9.43 -12.12 -4.28
C ASN A 103 8.33 -11.51 -3.40
N ILE A 104 7.91 -10.28 -3.73
CA ILE A 104 6.84 -9.59 -3.01
C ILE A 104 5.52 -10.34 -3.18
N LYS A 105 5.13 -10.70 -4.42
CA LYS A 105 3.91 -11.47 -4.69
C LYS A 105 3.90 -12.81 -3.94
N THR A 106 5.04 -13.49 -3.85
CA THR A 106 5.17 -14.75 -3.08
C THR A 106 5.04 -14.51 -1.58
N LYS A 107 5.73 -13.49 -1.03
CA LYS A 107 5.69 -13.18 0.42
C LYS A 107 4.27 -12.85 0.89
N TYR A 108 3.53 -12.08 0.10
CA TYR A 108 2.17 -11.65 0.45
C TYR A 108 1.08 -12.43 -0.29
N PHE A 109 1.38 -13.65 -0.74
CA PHE A 109 0.45 -14.45 -1.53
C PHE A 109 -0.91 -14.61 -0.83
N ASP A 110 -0.89 -14.96 0.46
CA ASP A 110 -2.11 -15.12 1.26
C ASP A 110 -2.86 -13.80 1.43
N THR A 111 -2.16 -12.71 1.75
CA THR A 111 -2.78 -11.37 1.86
C THR A 111 -3.42 -10.93 0.54
N ILE A 112 -2.75 -11.18 -0.59
CA ILE A 112 -3.28 -10.86 -1.92
C ILE A 112 -4.51 -11.72 -2.21
N ASN A 113 -4.45 -13.02 -1.91
CA ASN A 113 -5.59 -13.90 -2.10
C ASN A 113 -6.78 -13.49 -1.25
N ASP A 114 -6.58 -13.10 0.01
CA ASP A 114 -7.66 -12.66 0.89
C ASP A 114 -8.34 -11.40 0.36
N ILE A 115 -7.59 -10.46 -0.24
CA ILE A 115 -8.15 -9.27 -0.90
C ILE A 115 -9.13 -9.66 -2.02
N PHE A 116 -8.87 -10.75 -2.76
CA PHE A 116 -9.69 -11.19 -3.89
C PHE A 116 -10.72 -12.27 -3.54
N LYS A 117 -10.49 -13.07 -2.50
CA LYS A 117 -11.43 -14.10 -2.01
C LYS A 117 -12.70 -13.49 -1.41
N LEU A 118 -12.61 -12.28 -0.86
CA LEU A 118 -13.76 -11.52 -0.35
C LEU A 118 -14.81 -11.17 -1.43
N ASP A 119 -14.58 -11.49 -2.72
CA ASP A 119 -15.51 -11.28 -3.84
C ASP A 119 -16.03 -12.57 -4.50
N ASN A 120 -15.91 -13.72 -3.83
CA ASN A 120 -16.53 -14.98 -4.22
C ASN A 120 -17.64 -15.40 -3.27
#